data_AF-A0A350SVS7-F1
#
_entry.id   AF-A0A350SVS7-F1
#
_cell.length_a   1.000
_cell.length_b   1.000
_cell.length_c   1.000
_cell.angle_alpha   90.00
_cell.angle_beta   90.00
_cell.angle_gamma   90.00
#
_symmetry.space_group_name_H-M   'P 1'
#
loop_
_entity.id
_entity.type
_entity.pdbx_description
1 polymer ?
#
loop_
_entity_poly.entity_id
_entity_poly.type
_entity_poly.pdbx_seq_one_letter_code
_entity_poly.pdbx_strand_id
1 'polypeptide(L)'
;MTVALALAAWLAMSQVSQLNQARAQVASTRAELAQLRGLMPVVEQRERFARQDAEIRALAEREGIAPARWSSRRVQRAPSVVSRLEAERLLSQQLGGGALQWFAADRFDVSVVSPTAGLFTPAQPDDRGFSLELSGVVYFPLGAP
;
A
#
# COMPACT_ATOMS: atom_id res chain seq x y z
N MET A 1 -54.16 -57.92 6.03
CA MET A 1 -53.99 -56.57 6.64
C MET A 1 -52.56 -56.04 6.60
N THR A 2 -51.52 -56.87 6.52
CA THR A 2 -50.10 -56.46 6.56
C THR A 2 -49.62 -55.76 5.27
N VAL A 3 -50.11 -56.17 4.10
CA VAL A 3 -49.69 -55.63 2.79
C VAL A 3 -50.08 -54.15 2.62
N ALA A 4 -51.27 -53.74 3.08
CA ALA A 4 -51.72 -52.36 2.99
C ALA A 4 -50.88 -51.41 3.87
N LEU A 5 -50.46 -51.87 5.05
CA LEU A 5 -49.57 -51.14 5.95
C LEU A 5 -48.16 -50.97 5.35
N ALA A 6 -47.64 -52.01 4.70
CA ALA A 6 -46.33 -51.95 4.03
C ALA A 6 -46.33 -50.94 2.87
N LEU A 7 -47.40 -50.88 2.07
CA LEU A 7 -47.56 -49.90 0.99
C LEU A 7 -47.69 -48.47 1.51
N ALA A 8 -48.49 -48.26 2.57
CA ALA A 8 -48.62 -46.96 3.21
C ALA A 8 -47.28 -46.46 3.80
N ALA A 9 -46.52 -47.36 4.43
CA ALA A 9 -45.20 -47.04 4.97
C ALA A 9 -44.19 -46.69 3.85
N TRP A 10 -44.22 -47.39 2.73
CA TRP A 10 -43.34 -47.12 1.58
C TRP A 10 -43.65 -45.78 0.89
N LEU A 11 -44.94 -45.44 0.73
CA LEU A 11 -45.38 -44.14 0.23
C LEU A 11 -44.99 -42.99 1.17
N ALA A 12 -45.16 -43.19 2.49
CA ALA A 12 -44.71 -42.19 3.47
C ALA A 12 -43.19 -41.98 3.42
N MET A 13 -42.42 -43.05 3.29
CA MET A 13 -40.96 -42.97 3.25
C MET A 13 -40.43 -42.30 1.97
N SER A 14 -41.06 -42.55 0.82
CA SER A 14 -40.70 -41.88 -0.43
C SER A 14 -40.98 -40.38 -0.39
N GLN A 15 -42.12 -39.96 0.17
CA GLN A 15 -42.45 -38.54 0.34
C GLN A 15 -41.49 -37.81 1.30
N VAL A 16 -41.10 -38.47 2.40
CA VAL A 16 -40.08 -37.92 3.32
C VAL A 16 -38.71 -37.81 2.65
N SER A 17 -38.34 -38.79 1.82
CA SER A 17 -37.07 -38.75 1.08
C SER A 17 -37.01 -37.60 0.07
N GLN A 18 -38.11 -37.35 -0.66
CA GLN A 18 -38.22 -36.22 -1.60
C GLN A 18 -38.18 -34.87 -0.87
N LEU A 19 -38.85 -34.77 0.28
CA LEU A 19 -38.80 -33.56 1.12
C LEU A 19 -37.38 -33.27 1.62
N ASN A 20 -36.66 -34.30 2.04
CA ASN A 20 -35.27 -34.16 2.49
C ASN A 20 -34.33 -33.77 1.34
N GLN A 21 -34.53 -34.31 0.14
CA GLN A 21 -33.79 -33.90 -1.06
C GLN A 21 -34.06 -32.44 -1.44
N ALA A 22 -35.33 -32.01 -1.42
CA ALA A 22 -35.70 -30.62 -1.68
C ALA A 22 -35.09 -29.67 -0.62
N ARG A 23 -35.10 -30.06 0.66
CA ARG A 23 -34.44 -29.29 1.73
C ARG A 23 -32.93 -29.20 1.54
N ALA A 24 -32.28 -30.29 1.13
CA ALA A 24 -30.85 -30.32 0.84
C ALA A 24 -30.49 -29.39 -0.33
N GLN A 25 -31.29 -29.37 -1.40
CA GLN A 25 -31.13 -28.46 -2.54
C GLN A 25 -31.34 -26.99 -2.17
N VAL A 26 -32.32 -26.68 -1.32
CA VAL A 26 -32.50 -25.32 -0.79
C VAL A 26 -31.33 -24.90 0.09
N ALA A 27 -30.77 -25.82 0.89
CA ALA A 27 -29.60 -25.55 1.70
C ALA A 27 -28.35 -25.30 0.85
N SER A 28 -28.11 -26.09 -0.20
CA SER A 28 -26.96 -25.91 -1.09
C SER A 28 -27.04 -24.61 -1.89
N THR A 29 -28.21 -24.29 -2.47
CA THR A 29 -28.40 -23.03 -3.19
C THR A 29 -28.28 -21.80 -2.29
N ARG A 30 -28.73 -21.87 -1.03
CA ARG A 30 -28.50 -20.81 -0.03
C ARG A 30 -27.02 -20.65 0.32
N ALA A 31 -26.28 -21.76 0.43
CA ALA A 31 -24.86 -21.72 0.69
C ALA A 31 -24.07 -21.09 -0.48
N GLU A 32 -24.39 -21.46 -1.71
CA GLU A 32 -23.80 -20.86 -2.93
C GLU A 32 -24.09 -19.36 -3.00
N LEU A 33 -25.34 -18.95 -2.73
CA LEU A 33 -25.72 -17.54 -2.75
C LEU A 33 -25.00 -16.75 -1.63
N ALA A 34 -24.86 -17.32 -0.44
CA ALA A 34 -24.09 -16.73 0.65
C ALA A 34 -22.61 -16.59 0.28
N GLN A 35 -22.02 -17.59 -0.38
CA GLN A 35 -20.64 -17.55 -0.87
C GLN A 35 -20.45 -16.46 -1.93
N LEU A 36 -21.34 -16.36 -2.91
CA LEU A 36 -21.30 -15.33 -3.94
C LEU A 36 -21.46 -13.92 -3.36
N ARG A 37 -22.37 -13.73 -2.40
CA ARG A 37 -22.51 -12.46 -1.66
C ARG A 37 -21.24 -12.13 -0.86
N GLY A 38 -20.55 -13.13 -0.32
CA GLY A 38 -19.28 -12.94 0.36
C GLY A 38 -18.15 -12.45 -0.55
N LEU A 39 -18.20 -12.76 -1.85
CA LEU A 39 -17.18 -12.35 -2.83
C LEU A 39 -17.45 -10.95 -3.44
N MET A 40 -18.70 -10.49 -3.42
CA MET A 40 -19.13 -9.17 -3.90
C MET A 40 -18.31 -7.99 -3.33
N PRO A 41 -18.03 -7.89 -2.01
CA PRO A 41 -17.22 -6.78 -1.48
C PRO A 41 -15.78 -6.77 -2.03
N VAL A 42 -15.20 -7.93 -2.34
CA VAL A 42 -13.85 -8.01 -2.92
C VAL A 42 -13.85 -7.47 -4.36
N VAL A 43 -14.90 -7.77 -5.12
CA VAL A 43 -15.07 -7.27 -6.49
C VAL A 43 -15.28 -5.75 -6.48
N GLU A 44 -16.17 -5.25 -5.62
CA GLU A 44 -16.40 -3.81 -5.47
C GLU A 44 -15.11 -3.07 -5.04
N GLN A 45 -14.34 -3.65 -4.13
CA GLN A 45 -13.08 -3.06 -3.69
C GLN A 45 -12.07 -2.98 -4.85
N ARG A 46 -11.95 -4.03 -5.67
CA ARG A 46 -11.08 -4.03 -6.85
C ARG A 46 -11.51 -3.00 -7.89
N GLU A 47 -12.82 -2.86 -8.11
CA GLU A 47 -13.35 -1.86 -9.03
C GLU A 47 -13.04 -0.44 -8.54
N ARG A 48 -13.25 -0.16 -7.23
CA ARG A 48 -12.90 1.14 -6.64
C ARG A 48 -11.41 1.45 -6.82
N PHE A 49 -10.53 0.48 -6.57
CA PHE A 49 -9.09 0.68 -6.79
C PHE A 49 -8.74 0.93 -8.26
N ALA A 50 -9.36 0.20 -9.20
CA ALA A 50 -9.12 0.42 -10.62
C ALA A 50 -9.56 1.82 -11.08
N ARG A 51 -10.69 2.31 -10.57
CA ARG A 51 -11.17 3.68 -10.84
C ARG A 51 -10.22 4.74 -10.25
N GLN A 52 -9.80 4.57 -9.00
CA GLN A 52 -8.84 5.47 -8.34
C GLN A 52 -7.50 5.53 -9.08
N ASP A 53 -6.98 4.38 -9.52
CA ASP A 53 -5.74 4.31 -10.29
C ASP A 53 -5.87 5.03 -11.64
N ALA A 54 -7.00 4.87 -12.34
CA ALA A 54 -7.26 5.59 -13.59
C ALA A 54 -7.33 7.11 -13.38
N GLU A 55 -7.98 7.57 -12.30
CA GLU A 55 -8.05 8.99 -11.93
C GLU A 55 -6.67 9.58 -11.61
N ILE A 56 -5.86 8.86 -10.83
CA ILE A 56 -4.50 9.29 -10.46
C ILE A 56 -3.60 9.36 -11.71
N ARG A 57 -3.70 8.39 -12.62
CA ARG A 57 -2.94 8.43 -13.89
C ARG A 57 -3.36 9.60 -14.77
N ALA A 58 -4.67 9.84 -14.91
CA ALA A 58 -5.16 10.97 -15.70
C ALA A 58 -4.72 12.32 -15.10
N LEU A 59 -4.66 12.43 -13.77
CA LEU A 59 -4.10 13.61 -13.11
C LEU A 59 -2.60 13.75 -13.36
N ALA A 60 -1.84 12.65 -13.20
CA ALA A 60 -0.40 12.64 -13.45
C ALA A 60 -0.08 13.04 -14.90
N GLU A 61 -0.80 12.52 -15.89
CA GLU A 61 -0.64 12.88 -17.30
C GLU A 61 -0.92 14.36 -17.57
N ARG A 62 -1.96 14.93 -16.95
CA ARG A 62 -2.28 16.38 -17.06
C ARG A 62 -1.17 17.26 -16.49
N GLU A 63 -0.58 16.84 -15.39
CA GLU A 63 0.54 17.53 -14.73
C GLU A 63 1.90 17.21 -15.40
N GLY A 64 1.92 16.44 -16.49
CA GLY A 64 3.14 16.05 -17.21
C GLY A 64 4.03 15.06 -16.45
N ILE A 65 3.52 14.45 -15.37
CA ILE A 65 4.20 13.41 -14.61
C ILE A 65 3.96 12.07 -15.32
N ALA A 66 5.03 11.47 -15.86
CA ALA A 66 4.96 10.18 -16.53
C ALA A 66 5.62 9.09 -15.67
N PRO A 67 4.90 8.35 -14.80
CA PRO A 67 5.49 7.46 -13.79
C PRO A 67 6.47 6.42 -14.36
N ALA A 68 6.21 5.91 -15.57
CA ALA A 68 7.11 4.96 -16.26
C ALA A 68 8.48 5.55 -16.62
N ARG A 69 8.59 6.89 -16.64
CA ARG A 69 9.84 7.63 -16.86
C ARG A 69 10.53 8.02 -15.57
N TRP A 70 10.09 7.51 -14.41
CA TRP A 70 10.71 7.76 -13.13
C TRP A 70 11.16 6.44 -12.51
N SER A 71 12.35 6.47 -11.91
CA SER A 71 12.90 5.40 -11.09
C SER A 71 12.96 5.87 -9.65
N SER A 72 12.87 4.92 -8.72
CA SER A 72 12.85 5.19 -7.29
C SER A 72 13.97 4.44 -6.58
N ARG A 73 14.61 5.09 -5.61
CA ARG A 73 15.57 4.45 -4.69
C ARG A 73 15.18 4.76 -3.26
N ARG A 74 15.04 3.72 -2.44
CA ARG A 74 14.87 3.88 -0.99
C ARG A 74 16.19 4.33 -0.38
N VAL A 75 16.15 5.35 0.46
CA VAL A 75 17.30 5.82 1.22
C VAL A 75 16.96 5.65 2.69
N GLN A 76 17.90 5.11 3.45
CA GLN A 76 17.78 5.00 4.89
C GLN A 76 19.14 5.27 5.51
N ARG A 77 19.17 6.21 6.43
CA ARG A 77 20.35 6.62 7.18
C ARG A 77 19.97 6.67 8.65
N ALA A 78 20.68 5.89 9.45
CA ALA A 78 20.58 6.00 10.89
C ALA A 78 21.10 7.37 11.37
N PRO A 79 20.65 7.85 12.54
CA PRO A 79 21.18 9.05 13.16
C PRO A 79 22.70 8.99 13.27
N SER A 80 23.39 9.93 12.65
CA SER A 80 24.85 10.03 12.70
C SER A 80 25.29 11.47 12.86
N VAL A 81 26.27 11.72 13.72
CA VAL A 81 26.94 13.02 13.80
C VAL A 81 27.88 13.16 12.60
N VAL A 82 27.70 14.23 11.84
CA VAL A 82 28.49 14.56 10.65
C VAL A 82 28.89 16.03 10.70
N SER A 83 30.04 16.37 10.12
CA SER A 83 30.40 17.78 9.94
C SER A 83 29.39 18.49 9.03
N ARG A 84 29.27 19.81 9.12
CA ARG A 84 28.35 20.57 8.25
C ARG A 84 28.64 20.38 6.76
N LEU A 85 29.92 20.35 6.39
CA LEU A 85 30.37 20.12 5.02
C LEU A 85 30.00 18.72 4.54
N GLU A 86 30.14 17.71 5.39
CA GLU A 86 29.69 16.35 5.07
C GLU A 86 28.18 16.28 4.95
N ALA A 87 27.42 16.92 5.84
CA ALA A 87 25.97 16.98 5.74
C ALA A 87 25.51 17.58 4.40
N GLU A 88 26.11 18.70 3.97
CA GLU A 88 25.83 19.32 2.67
C GLU A 88 26.14 18.38 1.50
N ARG A 89 27.32 17.73 1.53
CA ARG A 89 27.70 16.73 0.52
C ARG A 89 26.76 15.53 0.50
N LEU A 90 26.34 15.06 1.66
CA LEU A 90 25.46 13.91 1.79
C LEU A 90 24.07 14.23 1.28
N LEU A 91 23.51 15.38 1.66
CA LEU A 91 22.19 15.80 1.20
C LEU A 91 22.20 16.06 -0.32
N SER A 92 23.22 16.73 -0.85
CA SER A 92 23.35 16.94 -2.30
C SER A 92 23.53 15.63 -3.09
N GLN A 93 24.27 14.66 -2.56
CA GLN A 93 24.44 13.35 -3.21
C GLN A 93 23.22 12.44 -3.09
N GLN A 94 22.56 12.43 -1.93
CA GLN A 94 21.46 11.51 -1.64
C GLN A 94 20.14 12.01 -2.22
N LEU A 95 19.89 13.32 -2.15
CA LEU A 95 18.65 13.95 -2.61
C LEU A 95 18.77 14.55 -4.02
N GLY A 96 19.99 14.62 -4.55
CA GLY A 96 20.28 15.14 -5.88
C GLY A 96 20.48 16.65 -5.92
N GLY A 97 21.46 17.09 -6.70
CA GLY A 97 21.62 18.48 -7.12
C GLY A 97 20.99 18.81 -8.48
N GLY A 98 20.34 17.83 -9.14
CA GLY A 98 19.74 17.99 -10.46
C GLY A 98 18.28 18.45 -10.40
N ALA A 99 17.87 19.29 -11.36
CA ALA A 99 16.57 19.99 -11.38
C ALA A 99 15.30 19.11 -11.40
N LEU A 100 15.42 17.78 -11.43
CA LEU A 100 14.29 16.85 -11.56
C LEU A 100 14.36 15.68 -10.56
N GLN A 101 15.06 15.80 -9.43
CA GLN A 101 15.03 14.78 -8.37
C GLN A 101 14.07 15.20 -7.26
N TRP A 102 13.22 14.27 -6.81
CA TRP A 102 12.28 14.51 -5.71
C TRP A 102 12.55 13.54 -4.58
N PHE A 103 12.59 14.06 -3.34
CA PHE A 103 12.70 13.24 -2.15
C PHE A 103 11.39 13.25 -1.38
N ALA A 104 10.73 12.09 -1.31
CA ALA A 104 9.61 11.84 -0.42
C ALA A 104 10.15 11.29 0.90
N ALA A 105 10.22 12.15 1.92
CA ALA A 105 10.72 11.79 3.24
C ALA A 105 9.67 11.01 4.03
N ASP A 106 10.05 9.82 4.53
CA ASP A 106 9.34 9.13 5.61
C ASP A 106 9.75 9.73 6.97
N ARG A 107 11.04 10.07 7.14
CA ARG A 107 11.60 10.76 8.31
C ARG A 107 12.79 11.61 7.87
N PHE A 108 12.87 12.83 8.39
CA PHE A 108 14.00 13.72 8.16
C PHE A 108 14.22 14.56 9.43
N ASP A 109 15.35 14.35 10.10
CA ASP A 109 15.72 15.07 11.31
C ASP A 109 17.14 15.63 11.16
N VAL A 110 17.27 16.92 11.44
CA VAL A 110 18.54 17.64 11.47
C VAL A 110 18.58 18.48 12.72
N SER A 111 19.55 18.19 13.58
CA SER A 111 19.78 18.95 14.81
C SER A 111 21.26 19.30 14.97
N VAL A 112 21.50 20.44 15.61
CA VAL A 112 22.86 20.91 15.90
C VAL A 112 23.37 20.23 17.15
N VAL A 113 24.62 19.75 17.10
CA VAL A 113 25.23 19.10 18.27
C VAL A 113 25.78 20.12 19.27
N SER A 114 26.27 21.25 18.79
CA SER A 114 26.83 22.31 19.64
C SER A 114 25.73 23.26 20.17
N PRO A 115 25.72 23.58 21.47
CA PRO A 115 24.66 24.39 22.09
C PRO A 115 24.65 25.86 21.67
N THR A 116 25.79 26.39 21.22
CA THR A 116 25.96 27.78 20.78
C THR A 116 25.79 27.95 19.26
N ALA A 117 25.60 26.85 18.53
CA ALA A 117 25.48 26.85 17.08
C ALA A 117 24.01 26.71 16.67
N GLY A 118 23.63 27.38 15.59
CA GLY A 118 22.28 27.35 15.02
C GLY A 118 22.26 26.63 13.68
N LEU A 119 21.12 26.07 13.32
CA LEU A 119 20.95 25.38 12.03
C LEU A 119 21.15 26.33 10.85
N PHE A 120 20.71 27.58 11.02
CA PHE A 120 20.74 28.63 10.00
C PHE A 120 21.84 29.67 10.23
N THR A 121 22.74 29.45 11.19
CA THR A 121 23.88 30.33 11.44
C THR A 121 25.16 29.74 10.85
N PRO A 122 26.14 30.60 10.47
CA PRO A 122 27.43 30.12 10.00
C PRO A 122 28.12 29.21 11.02
N ALA A 123 28.93 28.27 10.53
CA ALA A 123 29.71 27.39 11.37
C ALA A 123 30.66 28.20 12.27
N GLN A 124 30.65 27.90 13.57
CA GLN A 124 31.61 28.45 14.52
C GLN A 124 32.86 27.55 14.62
N PRO A 125 33.99 28.04 15.15
CA PRO A 125 35.22 27.24 15.28
C PRO A 125 35.05 25.97 16.13
N ASP A 126 34.13 25.97 17.10
CA ASP A 126 33.82 24.82 17.99
C ASP A 126 32.53 24.08 17.57
N ASP A 127 32.16 24.18 16.30
CA ASP A 127 30.99 23.51 15.77
C ASP A 127 31.26 22.02 15.56
N ARG A 128 30.53 21.18 16.31
CA ARG A 128 30.63 19.72 16.24
C ARG A 128 29.77 19.12 15.12
N GLY A 129 29.11 19.96 14.33
CA GLY A 129 28.31 19.58 13.19
C GLY A 129 26.86 19.28 13.54
N PHE A 130 26.26 18.41 12.73
CA PHE A 130 24.85 18.05 12.81
C PHE A 130 24.66 16.57 13.14
N SER A 131 23.62 16.27 13.92
CA SER A 131 23.01 14.95 13.92
C SER A 131 22.00 14.91 12.78
N LEU A 132 22.24 14.03 11.81
CA LEU A 132 21.40 13.84 10.63
C LEU A 132 20.79 12.43 10.63
N GLU A 133 19.47 12.36 10.52
CA GLU A 133 18.72 11.15 10.27
C GLU A 133 17.82 11.36 9.05
N LEU A 134 17.80 10.40 8.12
CA LEU A 134 16.86 10.47 7.00
C LEU A 134 16.43 9.09 6.54
N SER A 135 15.15 8.96 6.21
CA SER A 135 14.58 7.81 5.54
C SER A 135 13.49 8.25 4.57
N GLY A 136 13.38 7.56 3.44
CA GLY A 136 12.37 7.88 2.44
C GLY A 136 12.70 7.30 1.07
N VAL A 137 12.06 7.86 0.05
CA VAL A 137 12.20 7.45 -1.34
C VAL A 137 12.64 8.64 -2.19
N VAL A 138 13.72 8.45 -2.95
CA VAL A 138 14.19 9.41 -3.93
C VAL A 138 13.68 8.97 -5.30
N TYR A 139 12.95 9.85 -5.97
CA TYR A 139 12.48 9.69 -7.34
C TYR A 139 13.37 10.48 -8.29
N PHE A 140 13.78 9.85 -9.39
CA PHE A 140 14.62 10.46 -10.41
C PHE A 140 14.17 10.03 -11.81
N PRO A 141 14.24 10.90 -12.82
CA PRO A 141 13.82 10.56 -14.17
C PRO A 141 14.76 9.55 -14.82
N LEU A 142 14.18 8.56 -15.50
CA LEU A 142 14.85 7.65 -16.42
C LEU A 142 15.13 8.43 -17.71
N GLY A 143 16.41 8.72 -17.97
CA GLY A 143 16.85 9.41 -19.18
C GLY A 143 17.11 10.91 -19.02
N ALA A 144 17.47 11.38 -17.82
CA ALA A 144 18.27 12.61 -17.74
C ALA A 144 19.60 12.37 -18.50
N PRO A 145 20.09 13.34 -19.29
CA PRO A 145 21.36 13.22 -20.01
C PRO A 145 22.54 12.93 -19.09
#